data_AF-A0A2N1UP86-F1
#
_entry.id   AF-A0A2N1UP86-F1
#
_cell.length_a   1.000
_cell.length_b   1.000
_cell.length_c   1.000
_cell.angle_alpha   90.00
_cell.angle_beta   90.00
_cell.angle_gamma   90.00
#
_symmetry.space_group_name_H-M   'P 1'
#
loop_
_entity.id
_entity.type
_entity.pdbx_description
1 polymer ?
#
loop_
_entity_poly.entity_id
_entity_poly.type
_entity_poly.pdbx_seq_one_letter_code
_entity_poly.pdbx_strand_id
1 'polypeptide(L)' 'MQKDNYYFITFVSQKEFNLIAPLNVLPQPDTVIKVFMDYQGLDKPVPIEEQEISIPKRNGFTVVEWGGALRK' A
#
# COMPACT_ATOMS: atom_id res chain seq x y z
N MET A 1 -17.49 1.70 -10.01
CA MET A 1 -18.61 0.77 -9.74
C MET A 1 -18.04 -0.46 -9.05
N GLN A 2 -18.64 -0.87 -7.94
CA GLN A 2 -18.30 -2.10 -7.24
C GLN A 2 -18.75 -3.30 -8.09
N LYS A 3 -17.84 -4.23 -8.38
CA LYS A 3 -18.13 -5.42 -9.20
C LYS A 3 -18.44 -6.65 -8.34
N ASP A 4 -17.71 -6.80 -7.24
CA ASP A 4 -17.77 -7.98 -6.37
C ASP A 4 -18.34 -7.60 -5.01
N ASN A 5 -18.95 -8.57 -4.34
CA ASN A 5 -19.58 -8.35 -3.03
C ASN A 5 -18.54 -8.28 -1.89
N TYR A 6 -17.38 -8.89 -2.10
CA TYR A 6 -16.29 -8.94 -1.13
C TYR A 6 -14.96 -8.62 -1.82
N TYR A 7 -14.03 -8.03 -1.07
CA TYR A 7 -12.67 -7.76 -1.52
C TYR A 7 -11.68 -8.19 -0.45
N PHE A 8 -10.67 -8.96 -0.84
CA PHE A 8 -9.46 -9.09 -0.04
C PHE A 8 -8.59 -7.88 -0.31
N ILE A 9 -8.10 -7.23 0.75
CA ILE A 9 -7.25 -6.04 0.66
C ILE A 9 -6.03 -6.29 1.55
N THR A 10 -4.84 -6.06 0.99
CA THR A 10 -3.58 -6.08 1.73
C THR A 10 -2.69 -4.95 1.26
N PHE A 11 -1.74 -4.52 2.09
CA PHE A 11 -0.74 -3.52 1.72
C PHE A 11 0.61 -4.18 1.51
N VAL A 12 1.30 -3.84 0.43
CA VAL A 12 2.65 -4.36 0.15
C VAL A 12 3.62 -3.81 1.20
N SER A 13 4.54 -4.66 1.68
CA SER A 13 5.51 -4.23 2.68
C SER A 13 6.44 -3.15 2.12
N GLN A 14 6.91 -2.23 2.98
CA GLN A 14 7.87 -1.19 2.56
C GLN A 14 9.12 -1.79 1.93
N LYS A 15 9.60 -2.91 2.48
CA LYS A 15 10.81 -3.60 2.00
C LYS A 15 10.65 -4.06 0.56
N GLU A 16 9.54 -4.72 0.24
CA GLU A 16 9.25 -5.19 -1.12
C GLU A 16 8.98 -4.01 -2.05
N PHE A 17 8.20 -3.03 -1.61
CA PHE A 17 7.83 -1.90 -2.47
C PHE A 17 9.02 -1.02 -2.81
N ASN A 18 10.01 -0.89 -1.92
CA ASN A 18 11.27 -0.20 -2.21
C ASN A 18 12.19 -0.96 -3.16
N LEU A 19 12.09 -2.30 -3.20
CA LEU A 19 12.86 -3.12 -4.12
C LEU A 19 12.31 -3.05 -5.55
N ILE A 20 10.99 -3.13 -5.70
CA ILE A 20 10.33 -3.21 -7.02
C ILE A 20 10.04 -1.84 -7.65
N ALA A 21 9.98 -0.78 -6.83
CA ALA A 21 9.68 0.58 -7.27
C ALA A 21 10.58 1.59 -6.53
N PRO A 22 11.86 1.71 -6.90
CA PRO A 22 12.75 2.68 -6.27
C PRO A 22 12.28 4.11 -6.57
N LEU A 23 12.34 4.98 -5.56
CA LEU A 23 11.91 6.37 -5.64
C LEU A 23 13.09 7.30 -5.35
N ASN A 24 13.34 8.25 -6.24
CA ASN A 24 14.32 9.32 -6.05
C ASN A 24 13.62 10.68 -6.16
N VAL A 25 13.79 11.54 -5.16
CA VAL A 25 13.17 12.88 -5.10
C VAL A 25 14.24 13.90 -4.74
N LEU A 26 14.28 15.01 -5.47
CA LEU A 26 15.16 16.15 -5.23
C LEU A 26 14.32 17.43 -5.06
N PRO A 27 14.47 18.19 -3.95
CA PRO A 27 15.36 17.94 -2.81
C PRO A 27 15.00 16.66 -2.03
N GLN A 28 15.93 16.14 -1.22
CA GLN A 28 15.71 14.92 -0.45
C GLN A 28 14.60 15.14 0.61
N PRO A 29 13.57 14.27 0.68
CA PRO A 29 12.55 14.36 1.71
C PRO A 29 13.07 13.94 3.09
N ASP A 30 12.58 14.61 4.13
CA ASP A 30 12.78 14.23 5.53
C ASP A 30 11.98 12.96 5.89
N THR A 31 10.82 12.78 5.25
CA THR A 31 9.96 11.61 5.42
C THR A 31 9.47 11.12 4.06
N VAL A 32 9.59 9.80 3.81
CA VAL A 32 8.96 9.13 2.65
C VAL A 32 7.96 8.11 3.18
N ILE A 33 6.70 8.25 2.78
CA ILE A 33 5.63 7.29 3.08
C ILE A 33 5.20 6.68 1.76
N LYS A 34 5.20 5.34 1.68
CA LYS A 34 4.76 4.65 0.48
C LYS A 34 3.61 3.71 0.84
N VAL A 35 2.54 3.69 0.06
CA VAL A 35 1.40 2.78 0.29
C VAL A 35 1.02 2.13 -1.03
N PHE A 36 1.09 0.81 -1.10
CA PHE A 36 0.60 0.10 -2.27
C PHE A 36 -0.47 -0.90 -1.85
N MET A 37 -1.72 -0.61 -2.23
CA MET A 37 -2.87 -1.44 -1.93
C MET A 37 -3.02 -2.51 -3.00
N ASP A 38 -2.90 -3.76 -2.60
CA ASP A 38 -3.14 -4.93 -3.44
C ASP A 38 -4.50 -5.50 -3.08
N TYR A 39 -5.41 -5.59 -4.05
CA TYR A 39 -6.78 -5.99 -3.81
C TYR A 39 -7.29 -6.99 -4.83
N GLN A 40 -8.15 -7.88 -4.37
CA GLN A 40 -8.73 -8.95 -5.18
C GLN A 40 -10.22 -9.07 -4.89
N GLY A 41 -11.05 -9.15 -5.93
CA GLY A 41 -12.46 -9.45 -5.79
C GLY A 41 -12.68 -10.89 -5.31
N LEU A 42 -13.65 -11.10 -4.43
CA LEU A 42 -14.00 -12.41 -3.88
C LEU A 42 -15.51 -12.67 -4.03
N ASP A 43 -15.86 -13.93 -4.31
CA ASP A 43 -17.25 -14.38 -4.35
C ASP A 43 -17.90 -14.42 -2.95
N LYS A 44 -17.09 -14.66 -1.91
CA LYS A 44 -17.51 -14.80 -0.52
C LYS A 44 -16.41 -14.30 0.42
N PRO A 45 -16.73 -13.91 1.67
CA PRO A 45 -15.71 -13.49 2.61
C PRO A 45 -14.85 -14.70 3.01
N VAL A 46 -13.57 -14.45 3.26
CA VAL A 46 -12.62 -15.47 3.72
C VAL A 46 -12.01 -15.03 5.05
N PRO A 47 -11.77 -15.95 5.99
CA PRO A 47 -11.04 -15.63 7.21
C PRO A 47 -9.58 -15.33 6.84
N ILE A 48 -9.05 -14.25 7.40
CA ILE A 48 -7.67 -13.81 7.19
C ILE A 48 -7.04 -13.47 8.53
N GLU A 49 -5.71 -13.53 8.59
CA GLU A 49 -4.95 -12.91 9.65
C GLU A 49 -4.90 -11.40 9.41
N GLU A 50 -5.07 -10.63 10.48
CA GLU A 50 -5.02 -9.18 10.39
C GLU A 50 -3.58 -8.73 10.08
N GLN A 51 -3.46 -7.85 9.08
CA GLN A 51 -2.17 -7.26 8.76
C GLN A 51 -1.80 -6.21 9.81
N GLU A 52 -0.60 -6.31 10.38
CA GLU A 52 -0.07 -5.26 11.25
C GLU A 52 0.28 -3.99 10.43
N ILE A 53 -0.35 -2.87 10.80
CA ILE A 53 -0.13 -1.58 10.14
C ILE A 53 0.62 -0.65 11.10
N SER A 54 1.85 -0.28 10.72
CA SER A 54 2.61 0.76 11.41
C SER A 54 2.24 2.15 10.89
N ILE A 55 1.84 3.07 11.77
CA ILE A 55 1.52 4.45 11.39
C ILE A 55 2.82 5.28 11.36
N PRO A 56 3.26 5.78 10.18
CA PRO A 56 4.48 6.59 10.09
C PRO A 56 4.24 8.00 10.63
N LYS A 57 5.24 8.56 11.31
CA LYS A 57 5.26 9.99 11.68
C LYS A 57 5.68 10.83 10.48
N ARG A 58 5.07 12.00 10.32
CA ARG A 58 5.42 12.99 9.29
C ARG A 58 6.29 14.07 9.91
N ASN A 59 7.54 14.17 9.48
CA ASN A 59 8.49 15.19 9.94
C ASN A 59 9.05 15.93 8.72
N GLY A 60 9.11 17.26 8.77
CA GLY A 60 9.71 18.07 7.71
C GLY A 60 9.05 17.91 6.33
N PHE A 61 9.85 18.06 5.28
CA PHE A 61 9.43 17.83 3.90
C PHE A 61 9.07 16.35 3.71
N THR A 62 7.76 16.09 3.57
CA THR A 62 7.23 14.73 3.47
C THR A 62 6.71 14.43 2.07
N VAL A 63 7.16 13.32 1.49
CA VAL A 63 6.62 12.76 0.25
C VAL A 63 5.75 11.55 0.55
N VAL A 64 4.58 11.50 -0.09
CA VAL A 64 3.68 10.35 -0.03
C VAL A 64 3.49 9.81 -1.44
N GLU A 65 3.95 8.58 -1.66
CA GLU A 65 3.62 7.80 -2.84
C GLU A 65 2.51 6.81 -2.48
N TRP A 66 1.44 6.77 -3.27
CA TRP A 66 0.37 5.82 -3.08
C TRP A 66 -0.12 5.27 -4.40
N GLY A 67 -0.50 4.00 -4.40
CA GLY A 67 -1.03 3.32 -5.58
C GLY A 67 -1.76 2.05 -5.19
N GLY A 68 -2.24 1.33 -6.18
CA GLY A 68 -2.79 0.01 -5.96
C GLY A 68 -3.09 -0.72 -7.25
N ALA A 69 -3.27 -2.03 -7.13
CA ALA A 69 -3.55 -2.92 -8.25
C ALA A 69 -4.68 -3.89 -7.90
N LEU A 70 -5.62 -4.02 -8.84
CA LEU A 70 -6.60 -5.10 -8.82
C LEU A 70 -5.94 -6.36 -9.38
N ARG A 71 -5.86 -7.42 -8.57
CA ARG A 71 -5.56 -8.77 -9.06
C ARG A 71 -6.75 -9.29 -9.83
N LYS A 72 -6.50 -9.73 -11.07
CA LYS A 72 -7.49 -10.41 -11.92
C LYS A 72 -7.59 -11.88 -11.57
#